data_AF-A0A4Q0QSH6-F1
#
_entry.id   AF-A0A4Q0QSH6-F1
#
_cell.length_a   1.000
_cell.length_b   1.000
_cell.length_c   1.000
_cell.angle_alpha   90.00
_cell.angle_beta   90.00
_cell.angle_gamma   90.00
#
_symmetry.space_group_name_H-M   'P 1'
#
loop_
_entity.id
_entity.type
_entity.pdbx_description
1 polymer ?
#
loop_
_entity_poly.entity_id
_entity_poly.type
_entity_poly.pdbx_seq_one_letter_code
_entity_poly.pdbx_strand_id
1 'polypeptide(L)'
;MGYFFNSLLEVADHLKFADFALIYLRHPSSPFELELTVNFDRQEPYQLGDGYGHLAVVVEDLDAEHARFEREQLAPGPLRDFKHDGRTLARFFFVNDPDGYKIEVIQRGGRFN
;
A
#
# COMPACT_ATOMS: atom_id res chain seq x y z
N MET A 1 1.07 -4.43 11.05
CA MET A 1 0.61 -4.43 9.64
C MET A 1 -0.73 -3.75 9.43
N GLY A 2 -1.84 -4.16 10.07
CA GLY A 2 -3.19 -3.62 9.74
C GLY A 2 -3.31 -2.09 9.74
N TYR A 3 -2.78 -1.40 10.75
CA TYR A 3 -2.88 0.08 10.85
C TYR A 3 -2.27 0.86 9.69
N PHE A 4 -1.25 0.31 9.02
CA PHE A 4 -0.58 0.98 7.90
C PHE A 4 -1.49 1.06 6.67
N PHE A 5 -2.18 -0.04 6.37
CA PHE A 5 -3.08 -0.12 5.21
C PHE A 5 -4.48 0.41 5.50
N ASN A 6 -4.93 0.49 6.75
CA ASN A 6 -6.32 0.88 7.10
C ASN A 6 -6.79 2.23 6.55
N SER A 7 -5.85 3.08 6.13
CA SER A 7 -6.13 4.35 5.46
C SER A 7 -6.34 4.25 3.95
N LEU A 8 -5.83 3.17 3.35
CA LEU A 8 -5.78 2.92 1.91
C LEU A 8 -6.69 1.74 1.50
N LEU A 9 -6.83 0.74 2.39
CA LEU A 9 -7.56 -0.51 2.19
C LEU A 9 -8.26 -0.89 3.50
N GLU A 10 -9.44 -1.49 3.40
CA GLU A 10 -10.20 -2.01 4.52
C GLU A 10 -10.00 -3.52 4.66
N VAL A 11 -10.11 -4.04 5.89
CA VAL A 11 -10.13 -5.49 6.12
C VAL A 11 -11.44 -6.07 5.62
N ALA A 12 -11.37 -6.88 4.56
CA ALA A 12 -12.50 -7.59 3.98
C ALA A 12 -12.84 -8.86 4.77
N ASP A 13 -11.82 -9.60 5.21
CA ASP A 13 -11.96 -10.80 6.03
C ASP A 13 -10.67 -11.09 6.82
N HIS A 14 -10.78 -11.85 7.90
CA HIS A 14 -9.67 -12.32 8.70
C HIS A 14 -9.92 -13.76 9.16
N LEU A 15 -9.24 -14.69 8.49
CA LEU A 15 -9.38 -16.13 8.72
C LEU A 15 -8.20 -16.65 9.53
N LYS A 16 -8.48 -17.17 10.73
CA LYS A 16 -7.47 -17.74 11.62
C LYS A 16 -7.46 -19.27 11.55
N PHE A 17 -6.28 -19.85 11.35
CA PHE A 17 -6.02 -21.28 11.39
C PHE A 17 -5.17 -21.64 12.62
N ALA A 18 -4.75 -22.92 12.70
CA ALA A 18 -3.90 -23.39 13.80
C ALA A 18 -2.55 -22.65 13.83
N ASP A 19 -1.88 -22.57 12.68
CA ASP A 19 -0.47 -22.14 12.61
C ASP A 19 -0.27 -20.81 11.85
N PHE A 20 -1.33 -20.29 11.22
CA PHE A 20 -1.28 -19.04 10.46
C PHE A 20 -2.65 -18.32 10.42
N ALA A 21 -2.65 -17.09 9.93
CA ALA A 21 -3.85 -16.35 9.56
C ALA A 21 -3.75 -15.77 8.15
N LEU A 22 -4.91 -15.63 7.49
CA LEU A 22 -5.07 -14.89 6.25
C LEU A 22 -5.85 -13.60 6.55
N ILE A 23 -5.34 -12.48 6.08
CA ILE A 23 -5.99 -11.17 6.19
C ILE A 23 -6.22 -10.65 4.77
N TYR A 24 -7.48 -10.47 4.41
CA TYR A 24 -7.86 -9.93 3.11
C TYR A 24 -8.10 -8.44 3.23
N LEU A 25 -7.44 -7.65 2.39
CA LEU A 25 -7.54 -6.19 2.33
C LEU A 25 -8.11 -5.76 0.99
N ARG A 26 -9.07 -4.83 0.98
CA ARG A 26 -9.68 -4.33 -0.25
C ARG A 26 -9.94 -2.84 -0.22
N HIS A 27 -9.92 -2.21 -1.39
CA HIS A 27 -10.48 -0.87 -1.53
C HIS A 27 -12.02 -0.98 -1.69
N PRO A 28 -12.85 -0.15 -1.01
CA PRO A 28 -14.31 -0.27 -1.05
C PRO A 28 -14.94 -0.22 -2.45
N SER A 29 -14.29 0.45 -3.39
CA SER A 29 -14.76 0.57 -4.78
C SER A 29 -14.17 -0.47 -5.74
N SER A 30 -13.38 -1.43 -5.25
CA SER A 30 -12.68 -2.43 -6.08
C SER A 30 -13.07 -3.84 -5.67
N PRO A 31 -13.30 -4.76 -6.63
CA PRO A 31 -13.46 -6.18 -6.33
C PRO A 31 -12.12 -6.91 -6.12
N PHE A 32 -10.98 -6.22 -6.31
CA PHE A 32 -9.66 -6.78 -6.07
C PHE A 32 -9.32 -6.78 -4.58
N GLU A 33 -8.69 -7.87 -4.11
CA GLU A 33 -8.23 -8.01 -2.73
C GLU A 33 -6.73 -8.36 -2.70
N LEU A 34 -6.03 -7.79 -1.72
CA LEU A 34 -4.69 -8.20 -1.30
C LEU A 34 -4.83 -9.18 -0.14
N GLU A 35 -4.33 -10.40 -0.32
CA GLU A 35 -4.23 -11.39 0.76
C GLU A 35 -2.86 -11.29 1.45
N LEU A 36 -2.86 -11.13 2.77
CA LEU A 36 -1.66 -11.21 3.61
C LEU A 36 -1.68 -12.51 4.41
N THR A 37 -0.57 -13.25 4.39
CA THR A 37 -0.39 -14.45 5.22
C THR A 37 0.50 -14.14 6.42
N VAL A 38 0.02 -14.45 7.62
CA VAL A 38 0.76 -14.30 8.88
C VAL A 38 1.01 -15.68 9.48
N ASN A 39 2.24 -16.18 9.37
CA ASN A 39 2.67 -17.44 10.00
C ASN A 39 3.09 -17.19 11.46
N PHE A 40 2.53 -17.94 12.42
CA PHE A 40 2.65 -17.63 13.86
C PHE A 40 3.98 -18.06 14.47
N ASP A 41 4.62 -19.08 13.90
CA ASP A 41 5.92 -19.61 14.36
C ASP A 41 7.11 -18.85 13.79
N ARG A 42 6.87 -17.89 12.89
CA ARG A 42 7.91 -17.09 12.24
C ARG A 42 8.58 -16.14 13.24
N GLN A 43 9.87 -16.32 13.45
CA GLN A 43 10.66 -15.50 14.38
C GLN A 43 11.47 -14.39 13.69
N GLU A 44 11.89 -14.64 12.45
CA GLU A 44 12.71 -13.71 11.67
C GLU A 44 11.89 -13.02 10.57
N PRO A 45 12.21 -11.78 10.16
CA PRO A 45 11.58 -11.15 9.01
C PRO A 45 11.64 -12.00 7.73
N TYR A 46 10.69 -11.80 6.81
CA TYR A 46 10.78 -12.41 5.48
C TYR A 46 11.90 -11.75 4.67
N GLN A 47 12.57 -12.55 3.82
CA GLN A 47 13.55 -12.01 2.89
C GLN A 47 12.82 -11.40 1.71
N LEU A 48 13.04 -10.11 1.47
CA LEU A 48 12.60 -9.46 0.24
C LEU A 48 13.49 -9.93 -0.91
N GLY A 49 12.86 -10.46 -1.96
CA GLY A 49 13.52 -10.72 -3.25
C GLY A 49 13.57 -9.48 -4.13
N ASP A 50 14.04 -9.64 -5.36
CA ASP A 50 14.16 -8.59 -6.38
C ASP A 50 13.18 -8.73 -7.56
N GLY A 51 12.35 -9.78 -7.55
CA GLY A 51 11.36 -10.05 -8.61
C GLY A 51 10.07 -9.24 -8.52
N TYR A 52 9.65 -8.84 -7.32
CA TYR A 52 8.44 -8.04 -7.09
C TYR A 52 8.79 -6.57 -6.83
N GLY A 53 8.12 -5.65 -7.53
CA GLY A 53 8.39 -4.22 -7.44
C GLY A 53 7.68 -3.53 -6.27
N HIS A 54 6.35 -3.44 -6.35
CA HIS A 54 5.49 -2.78 -5.35
C HIS A 54 4.01 -3.04 -5.68
N LEU A 55 3.15 -2.81 -4.68
CA LEU A 55 1.71 -2.64 -4.88
C LEU A 55 1.43 -1.15 -5.05
N ALA A 56 0.54 -0.79 -5.98
CA ALA A 56 0.06 0.57 -6.13
C ALA A 56 -1.40 0.68 -5.67
N VAL A 57 -1.71 1.76 -4.96
CA VAL A 57 -3.07 2.12 -4.55
C VAL A 57 -3.38 3.54 -5.02
N VAL A 58 -4.64 3.79 -5.37
CA VAL A 58 -5.10 5.09 -5.88
C VAL A 58 -5.91 5.79 -4.79
N VAL A 59 -5.62 7.08 -4.57
CA VAL A 59 -6.32 7.94 -3.60
C VAL A 59 -6.89 9.18 -4.27
N GLU A 60 -7.98 9.72 -3.71
CA GLU A 60 -8.65 10.91 -4.27
C GLU A 60 -7.82 12.20 -4.11
N ASP A 61 -7.10 12.34 -3.00
CA ASP A 61 -6.30 13.53 -2.68
C ASP A 61 -4.94 13.10 -2.13
N LEU A 62 -3.94 13.08 -3.02
CA LEU A 62 -2.59 12.65 -2.71
C LEU A 62 -1.89 13.59 -1.72
N ASP A 63 -2.13 14.90 -1.81
CA ASP A 63 -1.49 15.89 -0.96
C ASP A 63 -2.02 15.77 0.48
N ALA A 64 -3.34 15.59 0.65
CA ALA A 64 -3.94 15.33 1.97
C ALA A 64 -3.49 13.99 2.56
N GLU A 65 -3.39 12.95 1.72
CA GLU A 65 -2.93 11.63 2.13
C GLU A 65 -1.48 11.67 2.60
N HIS A 66 -0.59 12.28 1.81
CA HIS A 66 0.82 12.46 2.15
C HIS A 66 0.99 13.20 3.48
N ALA A 67 0.29 14.31 3.67
CA ALA A 67 0.30 15.06 4.93
C ALA A 67 -0.21 14.22 6.12
N ARG A 68 -1.15 13.29 5.90
CA ARG A 68 -1.56 12.34 6.94
C ARG A 68 -0.44 11.38 7.31
N PHE A 69 0.21 10.77 6.32
CA PHE A 69 1.35 9.90 6.54
C PHE A 69 2.48 10.61 7.32
N GLU A 70 2.77 11.87 7.02
CA GLU A 70 3.76 12.67 7.76
C GLU A 70 3.34 12.86 9.23
N ARG A 71 2.09 13.29 9.47
CA ARG A 71 1.56 13.53 10.81
C ARG A 71 1.52 12.27 11.66
N GLU A 72 1.24 11.13 11.04
CA GLU A 72 1.20 9.81 11.69
C GLU A 72 2.59 9.14 11.78
N GLN A 73 3.64 9.84 11.33
CA GLN A 73 5.03 9.36 11.39
C GLN A 73 5.24 8.04 10.62
N LEU A 74 4.49 7.85 9.54
CA LEU A 74 4.56 6.68 8.65
C LEU A 74 5.67 6.80 7.58
N ALA A 75 6.55 7.79 7.72
CA ALA A 75 7.73 8.03 6.88
C ALA A 75 7.47 7.95 5.36
N PRO A 76 6.51 8.74 4.82
CA PRO A 76 6.30 8.79 3.37
C PRO A 76 7.54 9.38 2.68
N GLY A 77 7.86 8.85 1.50
CA GLY A 77 8.83 9.46 0.60
C GLY A 77 8.33 10.80 0.03
N PRO A 78 9.18 11.52 -0.72
CA PRO A 78 8.77 12.78 -1.34
C PRO A 78 7.69 12.55 -2.41
N LEU A 79 6.78 13.50 -2.53
CA LEU A 79 5.86 13.59 -3.66
C LEU A 79 6.63 13.72 -4.98
N ARG A 80 6.15 13.04 -6.01
CA ARG A 80 6.76 12.99 -7.34
C ARG A 80 5.73 13.25 -8.42
N ASP A 81 6.12 14.07 -9.39
CA ASP A 81 5.42 14.23 -10.66
C ASP A 81 6.13 13.38 -11.73
N PHE A 82 5.46 12.34 -12.22
CA PHE A 82 6.00 11.52 -13.31
C PHE A 82 5.44 11.99 -14.64
N LYS A 83 6.33 12.47 -15.51
CA LYS A 83 5.98 13.03 -16.82
C LYS A 83 6.29 12.04 -17.93
N HIS A 84 5.38 11.95 -18.90
CA HIS A 84 5.55 11.20 -20.14
C HIS A 84 5.07 12.08 -21.30
N ASP A 85 5.89 12.21 -22.34
CA ASP A 85 5.62 13.07 -23.51
C ASP A 85 5.19 14.50 -23.17
N GLY A 86 5.89 15.10 -22.20
CA GLY A 86 5.64 16.48 -21.77
C GLY A 86 4.38 16.69 -20.92
N ARG A 87 3.62 15.63 -20.63
CA ARG A 87 2.41 15.66 -19.79
C ARG A 87 2.65 14.91 -18.48
N THR A 88 2.03 15.37 -17.39
CA THR A 88 2.02 14.60 -16.14
C THR A 88 1.19 13.34 -16.35
N LEU A 89 1.83 12.18 -16.26
CA LEU A 89 1.21 10.87 -16.36
C LEU A 89 0.66 10.41 -15.01
N ALA A 90 1.43 10.63 -13.94
CA ALA A 90 1.08 10.25 -12.58
C ALA A 90 1.66 11.26 -11.57
N ARG A 91 0.97 11.39 -10.44
CA ARG A 91 1.46 12.02 -9.23
C ARG A 91 1.43 10.98 -8.12
N PHE A 92 2.51 10.80 -7.38
CA PHE A 92 2.56 9.75 -6.36
C PHE A 92 3.62 10.02 -5.28
N PHE A 93 3.56 9.26 -4.19
CA PHE A 93 4.69 9.04 -3.30
C PHE A 93 4.86 7.54 -3.02
N PHE A 94 6.05 7.16 -2.56
CA PHE A 94 6.32 5.81 -2.09
C PHE A 94 6.36 5.78 -0.57
N VAL A 95 5.97 4.66 0.02
CA VAL A 95 6.16 4.35 1.43
C VAL A 95 6.47 2.85 1.55
N ASN A 96 7.25 2.44 2.55
CA ASN A 96 7.44 1.03 2.84
C ASN A 96 6.49 0.63 3.97
N ASP A 97 5.86 -0.53 3.83
CA ASP A 97 5.15 -1.14 4.95
C ASP A 97 6.16 -1.61 6.03
N PRO A 98 5.68 -2.01 7.22
CA PRO A 98 6.55 -2.45 8.30
C PRO A 98 7.46 -3.65 7.97
N ASP A 99 7.12 -4.45 6.95
CA ASP A 99 7.92 -5.59 6.51
C ASP A 99 8.90 -5.21 5.37
N GLY A 100 8.88 -3.95 4.92
CA GLY A 100 9.77 -3.42 3.90
C GLY A 100 9.24 -3.51 2.47
N TYR A 101 8.00 -3.98 2.26
CA TYR A 101 7.39 -3.97 0.93
C TYR A 101 7.03 -2.54 0.55
N LYS A 102 7.43 -2.16 -0.66
CA LYS A 102 7.17 -0.83 -1.20
C LYS A 102 5.72 -0.73 -1.66
N ILE A 103 5.07 0.37 -1.29
CA ILE A 103 3.72 0.75 -1.71
C ILE A 103 3.79 2.10 -2.43
N GLU A 104 3.21 2.17 -3.62
CA GLU A 104 3.02 3.40 -4.38
C GLU A 104 1.62 3.95 -4.11
N VAL A 105 1.53 5.19 -3.61
CA VAL A 105 0.25 5.88 -3.41
C VAL A 105 0.11 6.90 -4.53
N ILE A 106 -0.90 6.73 -5.38
CA ILE A 106 -1.07 7.47 -6.64
C ILE A 106 -2.31 8.36 -6.56
N GLN A 107 -2.19 9.60 -7.01
CA GLN A 107 -3.31 10.51 -7.21
C GLN A 107 -4.29 9.96 -8.27
N ARG A 108 -5.58 9.89 -7.95
CA ARG A 108 -6.63 9.60 -8.94
C ARG A 108 -6.58 10.62 -10.06
N GLY A 109 -6.59 10.13 -11.30
CA GLY A 109 -6.67 10.95 -12.50
C GLY A 109 -6.00 10.31 -13.72
N GLY A 110 -6.34 10.81 -14.92
CA GLY A 110 -5.78 10.30 -16.17
C GLY A 110 -6.10 8.83 -16.39
N ARG A 111 -5.06 7.98 -16.45
CA ARG A 111 -5.20 6.51 -16.58
C ARG A 111 -5.69 5.84 -15.28
N PHE A 112 -5.48 6.47 -14.12
CA PHE A 112 -5.77 5.90 -12.80
C PHE A 112 -7.14 6.38 -12.29
N ASN A 113 -8.13 6.47 -13.17
CA ASN A 113 -9.46 6.99 -12.83
C ASN A 113 -10.45 5.88 -12.53
#